data_AF-A0A1G0UTZ7-F1
#
_entry.id   AF-A0A1G0UTZ7-F1
#
_cell.length_a   1.000
_cell.length_b   1.000
_cell.length_c   1.000
_cell.angle_alpha   90.00
_cell.angle_beta   90.00
_cell.angle_gamma   90.00
#
_symmetry.space_group_name_H-M   'P 1'
#
loop_
_entity.id
_entity.type
_entity.pdbx_description
1 polymer ?
#
loop_
_entity_poly.entity_id
_entity_poly.type
_entity_poly.pdbx_seq_one_letter_code
_entity_poly.pdbx_strand_id
1 'polypeptide(L)'
;MRLNHYVLILLLVLTGCTKNIEEKDETEKDNSTDYSQQIPVVDEVWLKNKIENRNSKILFINFWATWCEPCVEEFPDLVKIYNGHKNSGLEFLSVSVDLPSEIDSKVKPFLKEQSAYFPVVVIEEKRS
;
A
#
# COMPACT_ATOMS: atom_id res chain seq x y z
N MET A 1 32.28 -58.37 -13.74
CA MET A 1 32.16 -57.70 -12.41
C MET A 1 32.36 -56.19 -12.57
N ARG A 2 31.42 -55.47 -13.22
CA ARG A 2 31.42 -54.00 -13.35
C ARG A 2 29.99 -53.43 -13.44
N LEU A 3 29.08 -53.97 -12.62
CA LEU A 3 27.70 -53.46 -12.51
C LEU A 3 27.37 -52.93 -11.10
N ASN A 4 28.36 -52.91 -10.19
CA ASN A 4 28.17 -52.46 -8.81
C ASN A 4 28.64 -51.01 -8.56
N HIS A 5 29.34 -50.40 -9.53
CA HIS A 5 29.79 -49.01 -9.41
C HIS A 5 28.76 -48.02 -9.96
N TYR A 6 28.04 -48.39 -11.03
CA TYR A 6 26.95 -47.56 -11.55
C TYR A 6 25.77 -47.48 -10.57
N VAL A 7 25.49 -48.54 -9.82
CA VAL A 7 24.44 -48.55 -8.78
C VAL A 7 24.84 -47.67 -7.58
N LEU A 8 26.12 -47.67 -7.17
CA LEU A 8 26.62 -46.78 -6.12
C LEU A 8 26.64 -45.30 -6.53
N ILE A 9 26.97 -45.02 -7.80
CA ILE A 9 26.96 -43.65 -8.34
C ILE A 9 25.52 -43.13 -8.48
N LEU A 10 24.56 -43.99 -8.90
CA LEU A 10 23.15 -43.61 -8.97
C LEU A 10 22.52 -43.33 -7.58
N LEU A 11 22.95 -44.07 -6.55
CA LEU A 11 22.51 -43.86 -5.17
C LEU A 11 23.10 -42.58 -4.53
N LEU A 12 24.31 -42.17 -4.90
CA LEU A 12 24.92 -40.92 -4.46
C LEU A 12 24.28 -39.67 -5.08
N VAL A 13 23.65 -39.80 -6.25
CA VAL A 13 22.91 -38.69 -6.89
C VAL A 13 21.55 -38.46 -6.22
N LEU A 14 20.93 -39.47 -5.61
CA LEU A 14 19.63 -39.34 -4.94
C LEU A 14 19.70 -38.77 -3.51
N THR A 15 20.90 -38.61 -2.94
CA THR A 15 21.10 -37.95 -1.62
C THR A 15 21.89 -36.65 -1.72
N GLY A 16 22.17 -36.17 -2.94
CA GLY A 16 22.95 -34.97 -3.21
C GLY A 16 22.12 -33.68 -3.16
N CYS A 17 22.07 -33.06 -1.98
CA CYS A 17 21.80 -31.64 -1.73
C CYS A 17 20.51 -31.02 -2.31
N THR A 18 19.42 -31.04 -1.54
CA THR A 18 18.59 -29.82 -1.46
C THR A 18 19.32 -28.84 -0.56
N LYS A 19 20.35 -28.20 -1.12
CA LYS A 19 20.86 -26.95 -0.57
C LYS A 19 19.67 -26.00 -0.70
N ASN A 20 19.06 -25.62 0.42
CA ASN A 20 18.22 -24.42 0.47
C ASN A 20 19.13 -23.26 0.07
N ILE A 21 19.21 -23.02 -1.23
CA ILE A 21 19.50 -21.72 -1.77
C ILE A 21 18.19 -21.00 -1.52
N GLU A 22 18.12 -20.27 -0.39
CA GLU A 22 17.26 -19.11 -0.31
C GLU A 22 17.78 -18.19 -1.42
N GLU A 23 17.26 -18.40 -2.62
CA GLU A 23 17.15 -17.35 -3.61
C GLU A 23 16.49 -16.21 -2.87
N LYS A 24 17.25 -15.13 -2.76
CA LYS A 24 16.76 -13.79 -2.54
C LYS A 24 15.91 -13.44 -3.77
N ASP A 25 14.79 -14.13 -3.93
CA ASP A 25 13.71 -13.70 -4.78
C ASP A 25 13.10 -12.52 -4.05
N GLU A 26 13.29 -11.35 -4.65
CA GLU A 26 12.55 -10.14 -4.33
C GLU A 26 11.09 -10.37 -4.73
N THR A 27 10.42 -11.28 -4.04
CA THR A 27 8.97 -11.26 -3.94
C THR A 27 8.64 -10.09 -3.03
N GLU A 28 8.59 -8.91 -3.65
CA GLU A 28 7.94 -7.73 -3.13
C GLU A 28 6.59 -8.16 -2.57
N LYS A 29 6.52 -8.19 -1.24
CA LYS A 29 5.32 -8.52 -0.49
C LYS A 29 4.34 -7.39 -0.75
N ASP A 30 3.58 -7.49 -1.85
CA ASP A 30 2.34 -6.76 -2.09
C ASP A 30 1.35 -7.19 -1.00
N ASN A 31 1.55 -6.64 0.19
CA ASN A 31 0.48 -6.52 1.15
C ASN A 31 -0.48 -5.50 0.53
N SER A 32 -1.43 -6.00 -0.25
CA SER A 32 -2.72 -5.37 -0.48
C SER A 32 -3.38 -5.15 0.88
N THR A 33 -2.85 -4.20 1.64
CA THR A 33 -3.40 -3.74 2.88
C THR A 33 -4.66 -3.05 2.43
N ASP A 34 -5.80 -3.63 2.77
CA ASP A 34 -7.09 -3.03 2.51
C ASP A 34 -7.16 -1.71 3.29
N TYR A 35 -6.66 -0.63 2.68
CA TYR A 35 -6.57 0.71 3.26
C TYR A 35 -7.95 1.23 3.66
N SER A 36 -9.03 0.63 3.15
CA SER A 36 -10.41 0.93 3.54
C SER A 36 -10.76 0.46 4.96
N GLN A 37 -10.03 -0.49 5.56
CA GLN A 37 -10.39 -1.06 6.85
C GLN A 37 -9.95 -0.20 8.05
N GLN A 38 -8.80 0.48 7.93
CA GLN A 38 -8.24 1.30 9.01
C GLN A 38 -7.80 2.66 8.47
N ILE A 39 -8.70 3.64 8.59
CA ILE A 39 -8.44 5.05 8.24
C ILE A 39 -8.01 5.76 9.53
N PRO A 40 -6.73 6.08 9.72
CA PRO A 40 -6.27 6.76 10.92
C PRO A 40 -6.77 8.20 10.95
N VAL A 41 -7.08 8.67 12.16
CA VAL A 41 -7.30 10.09 12.45
C VAL A 41 -5.95 10.68 12.82
N VAL A 42 -5.59 11.78 12.17
CA VAL A 42 -4.29 12.45 12.34
C VAL A 42 -4.49 13.94 12.60
N ASP A 43 -3.49 14.59 13.18
CA ASP A 43 -3.47 16.04 13.36
C ASP A 43 -2.46 16.73 12.41
N GLU A 44 -2.40 18.05 12.49
CA GLU A 44 -1.45 18.87 11.73
C GLU A 44 0.01 18.51 12.01
N VAL A 45 0.33 18.07 13.24
CA VAL A 45 1.69 17.72 13.65
C VAL A 45 2.13 16.45 12.94
N TRP A 46 1.25 15.45 12.87
CA TRP A 46 1.49 14.23 12.11
C TRP A 46 1.71 14.54 10.63
N LEU A 47 0.84 15.37 10.02
CA LEU A 47 0.94 15.70 8.60
C LEU A 47 2.24 16.48 8.29
N LYS A 48 2.59 17.44 9.15
CA LYS A 48 3.85 18.19 9.04
C LYS A 48 5.05 17.26 9.10
N ASN A 49 5.10 16.39 10.11
CA ASN A 49 6.18 15.41 10.26
C ASN A 49 6.25 14.44 9.08
N LYS A 50 5.11 14.03 8.52
CA LYS A 50 5.04 13.16 7.33
C LYS A 50 5.67 13.83 6.11
N ILE A 51 5.47 15.13 5.94
CA ILE A 51 6.03 15.91 4.83
C ILE A 51 7.51 16.20 5.04
N GLU A 52 7.93 16.56 6.26
CA GLU A 52 9.30 16.97 6.54
C GLU A 52 10.29 15.78 6.61
N ASN A 53 9.85 14.61 7.10
CA ASN A 53 10.72 13.45 7.31
C ASN A 53 10.70 12.43 6.16
N ARG A 54 10.38 12.86 4.94
CA ARG A 54 10.32 11.97 3.78
C ARG A 54 11.68 11.81 3.11
N ASN A 55 11.98 10.59 2.70
CA ASN A 55 13.08 10.31 1.79
C ASN A 55 12.69 10.80 0.38
N SER A 56 13.66 11.18 -0.46
CA SER A 56 13.56 11.96 -1.72
C SER A 56 12.61 11.48 -2.85
N LYS A 57 11.62 10.63 -2.55
CA LYS A 57 10.49 10.24 -3.40
C LYS A 57 9.55 11.42 -3.60
N ILE A 58 8.93 11.53 -4.78
CA ILE A 58 7.83 12.49 -5.01
C ILE A 58 6.63 12.08 -4.14
N LEU A 59 6.02 13.04 -3.46
CA LEU A 59 4.84 12.85 -2.61
C LEU A 59 3.69 13.63 -3.25
N PHE A 60 2.65 12.91 -3.62
CA PHE A 60 1.39 13.46 -4.06
C PHE A 60 0.42 13.47 -2.89
N ILE A 61 -0.14 14.64 -2.59
CA ILE A 61 -1.13 14.83 -1.52
C ILE A 61 -2.39 15.42 -2.14
N ASN A 62 -3.54 14.79 -1.89
CA ASN A 62 -4.84 15.37 -2.22
C ASN A 62 -5.66 15.60 -0.95
N PHE A 63 -6.37 16.71 -0.89
CA PHE A 63 -7.32 17.01 0.17
C PHE A 63 -8.74 16.93 -0.41
N TRP A 64 -9.66 16.29 0.31
CA TRP A 64 -11.01 16.08 -0.18
C TRP A 64 -12.01 15.91 0.97
N ALA A 65 -13.29 15.96 0.63
CA ALA A 65 -14.37 15.57 1.54
C ALA A 65 -15.53 14.94 0.77
N THR A 66 -16.32 14.10 1.43
CA THR A 66 -17.51 13.46 0.83
C THR A 66 -18.58 14.45 0.40
N TRP A 67 -18.58 15.65 0.98
CA TRP A 67 -19.48 16.76 0.64
C TRP A 67 -18.87 17.76 -0.37
N CYS A 68 -17.61 17.57 -0.78
CA CYS A 68 -16.95 18.42 -1.77
C CYS A 68 -17.23 17.88 -3.18
N GLU A 69 -18.26 18.42 -3.84
CA GLU A 69 -18.68 18.01 -5.20
C GLU A 69 -17.52 17.94 -6.22
N PRO A 70 -16.71 18.99 -6.44
CA PRO A 70 -15.61 18.90 -7.41
C PRO A 70 -14.55 17.86 -7.00
N CYS A 71 -14.29 17.68 -5.70
CA CYS A 71 -13.36 16.66 -5.22
C CYS A 71 -13.86 15.23 -5.54
N VAL A 72 -15.17 15.02 -5.45
CA VAL A 72 -15.83 13.74 -5.76
C VAL A 72 -15.79 13.47 -7.26
N GLU A 73 -16.05 14.49 -8.09
CA GLU A 73 -15.97 14.38 -9.55
C GLU A 73 -14.55 14.03 -10.03
N GLU A 74 -13.52 14.55 -9.38
CA GLU A 74 -12.10 14.30 -9.69
C GLU A 74 -11.58 12.95 -9.16
N PHE A 75 -12.30 12.31 -8.24
CA PHE A 75 -11.83 11.12 -7.53
C PHE A 75 -11.47 9.92 -8.44
N PRO A 76 -12.22 9.62 -9.52
CA PRO A 76 -11.86 8.57 -10.47
C PRO A 76 -10.49 8.79 -11.13
N ASP A 77 -10.07 10.04 -11.32
CA ASP A 77 -8.76 10.36 -11.89
C ASP A 77 -7.65 10.15 -10.86
N LEU A 78 -7.91 10.41 -9.57
CA LEU A 78 -6.99 10.06 -8.48
C LEU A 78 -6.72 8.55 -8.43
N VAL A 79 -7.76 7.73 -8.59
CA VAL A 79 -7.63 6.27 -8.67
C VAL A 79 -6.75 5.85 -9.86
N LYS A 80 -6.92 6.47 -11.03
CA LYS A 80 -6.07 6.21 -12.21
C LYS A 80 -4.61 6.59 -11.95
N ILE A 81 -4.36 7.77 -11.36
CA ILE A 81 -3.02 8.24 -11.03
C ILE A 81 -2.34 7.26 -10.08
N TYR A 82 -3.01 6.88 -8.98
CA TYR A 82 -2.45 5.92 -8.04
C TYR A 82 -2.12 4.59 -8.72
N ASN A 83 -3.07 4.01 -9.46
CA ASN A 83 -2.86 2.72 -10.12
C ASN A 83 -1.73 2.75 -11.16
N GLY A 84 -1.55 3.87 -11.88
CA GLY A 84 -0.49 4.04 -12.87
C GLY A 84 0.90 4.25 -12.25
N HIS A 85 0.98 4.71 -11.00
CA HIS A 85 2.24 5.16 -10.39
C HIS A 85 2.60 4.48 -9.06
N LYS A 86 1.76 3.60 -8.52
CA LYS A 86 2.01 2.92 -7.23
C LYS A 86 3.33 2.14 -7.19
N ASN A 87 3.82 1.67 -8.34
CA ASN A 87 5.09 0.94 -8.47
C ASN A 87 6.26 1.82 -8.99
N SER A 88 6.04 3.13 -9.20
CA SER A 88 7.05 4.04 -9.78
C SER A 88 7.76 4.92 -8.74
N GLY A 89 7.68 4.56 -7.46
CA GLY A 89 8.27 5.33 -6.36
C GLY A 89 7.51 6.61 -6.00
N LEU A 90 6.28 6.80 -6.53
CA LEU A 90 5.38 7.86 -6.09
C LEU A 90 4.79 7.49 -4.73
N GLU A 91 4.97 8.36 -3.74
CA GLU A 91 4.25 8.26 -2.48
C GLU A 91 2.90 8.99 -2.63
N PHE A 92 1.80 8.31 -2.28
CA PHE A 92 0.44 8.85 -2.43
C PHE A 92 -0.21 8.95 -1.05
N LEU A 93 -0.69 10.14 -0.70
CA LEU A 93 -1.39 10.40 0.56
C LEU A 93 -2.70 11.13 0.28
N SER A 94 -3.81 10.49 0.61
CA SER A 94 -5.13 11.11 0.52
C SER A 94 -5.60 11.57 1.89
N VAL A 95 -5.97 12.84 2.00
CA VAL A 95 -6.35 13.48 3.28
C VAL A 95 -7.82 13.90 3.20
N SER A 96 -8.66 13.19 3.94
CA SER A 96 -10.07 13.55 4.11
C SER A 96 -10.22 14.60 5.20
N VAL A 97 -10.99 15.65 4.92
CA VAL A 97 -11.38 16.69 5.90
C VAL A 97 -12.79 16.50 6.46
N ASP A 98 -13.45 15.37 6.15
CA ASP A 98 -14.65 14.92 6.87
C ASP A 98 -14.35 14.73 8.37
N LEU A 99 -15.39 14.76 9.21
CA LEU A 99 -15.21 14.58 10.64
C LEU A 99 -14.78 13.14 10.96
N PRO A 100 -13.97 12.91 12.03
CA PRO A 100 -13.64 11.57 12.49
C PRO A 100 -14.87 10.68 12.75
N SER A 101 -15.97 11.27 13.21
CA SER A 101 -17.25 10.58 13.43
C SER A 101 -17.96 10.14 12.14
N GLU A 102 -17.52 10.63 10.97
CA GLU A 102 -18.09 10.34 9.66
C GLU A 102 -17.31 9.26 8.89
N ILE A 103 -16.23 8.72 9.48
CA ILE A 103 -15.38 7.71 8.84
C ILE A 103 -16.20 6.49 8.39
N ASP A 104 -16.96 5.89 9.29
CA ASP A 104 -17.69 4.66 8.98
C ASP A 104 -18.98 4.93 8.19
N SER A 105 -19.60 6.09 8.37
CA SER A 105 -20.89 6.42 7.77
C SER A 105 -20.79 7.08 6.39
N LYS A 106 -19.68 7.75 6.07
CA LYS A 106 -19.49 8.47 4.81
C LYS A 106 -18.19 8.10 4.10
N VAL A 107 -17.04 8.21 4.79
CA VAL A 107 -15.72 8.07 4.15
C VAL A 107 -15.48 6.66 3.61
N LYS A 108 -15.65 5.62 4.44
CA LYS A 108 -15.45 4.22 4.02
C LYS A 108 -16.41 3.79 2.90
N PRO A 109 -17.74 4.07 2.97
CA PRO A 109 -18.65 3.80 1.87
C PRO A 109 -18.23 4.46 0.56
N PHE A 110 -17.86 5.74 0.62
CA PHE A 110 -17.41 6.48 -0.56
C PHE A 110 -16.15 5.88 -1.20
N LEU A 111 -15.12 5.58 -0.40
CA LEU A 111 -13.90 4.96 -0.91
C LEU A 111 -14.16 3.60 -1.56
N LYS A 112 -15.08 2.81 -0.98
CA LYS A 112 -15.50 1.53 -1.55
C LYS A 112 -16.23 1.72 -2.87
N GLU A 113 -17.13 2.70 -2.96
CA GLU A 113 -17.84 3.05 -4.20
C GLU A 113 -16.86 3.47 -5.30
N GLN A 114 -15.87 4.27 -4.96
CA GLN A 114 -14.84 4.73 -5.90
C GLN A 114 -13.78 3.67 -6.22
N SER A 115 -13.83 2.47 -5.64
CA SER A 115 -12.79 1.44 -5.76
C SER A 115 -11.39 1.96 -5.41
N ALA A 116 -11.33 2.79 -4.37
CA ALA A 116 -10.14 3.52 -3.98
C ALA A 116 -9.37 2.78 -2.88
N TYR A 117 -8.30 2.12 -3.29
CA TYR A 117 -7.45 1.30 -2.42
C TYR A 117 -6.09 1.95 -2.14
N PHE A 118 -6.00 3.28 -2.14
CA PHE A 118 -4.78 4.01 -1.77
C PHE A 118 -4.81 4.48 -0.31
N PRO A 119 -3.65 4.88 0.27
CA PRO A 119 -3.60 5.35 1.65
C PRO A 119 -4.47 6.59 1.88
N VAL A 120 -5.42 6.49 2.81
CA VAL A 120 -6.31 7.59 3.23
C VAL A 120 -6.15 7.82 4.73
N VAL A 121 -6.13 9.10 5.14
CA VAL A 121 -6.21 9.54 6.54
C VAL A 121 -7.33 10.57 6.70
N VAL A 122 -7.92 10.68 7.89
CA VAL A 122 -8.80 11.80 8.24
C VAL A 122 -8.03 12.79 9.10
N ILE A 123 -8.03 14.06 8.72
CA ILE A 123 -7.39 15.11 9.53
C ILE A 123 -8.39 15.70 10.52
N GLU A 124 -8.03 15.69 11.81
CA GLU A 124 -8.79 16.34 12.87
C GLU A 124 -8.10 17.66 13.24
N GLU A 125 -8.77 18.77 12.94
CA GLU A 125 -8.34 20.08 13.38
C GLU A 125 -8.75 20.30 14.84
N LYS A 126 -7.78 20.54 15.73
CA LYS A 126 -8.08 21.01 17.08
C LYS A 126 -8.62 22.45 17.00
N ARG A 127 -9.95 22.61 17.02
CA ARG A 127 -10.56 23.91 17.27
C ARG A 127 -10.14 24.40 18.66
N SER A 128 -9.40 25.51 18.67
CA SER A 128 -9.01 26.26 19.88
C SER A 128 -10.19 27.06 20.44
#